data_AF-A0A1Q3W6E1-F1
#
_entry.id   AF-A0A1Q3W6E1-F1
#
_cell.length_a   1.000
_cell.length_b   1.000
_cell.length_c   1.000
_cell.angle_alpha   90.00
_cell.angle_beta   90.00
_cell.angle_gamma   90.00
#
_symmetry.space_group_name_H-M   'P 1'
#
loop_
_entity.id
_entity.type
_entity.pdbx_description
1 polymer ?
#
loop_
_entity_poly.entity_id
_entity_poly.type
_entity_poly.pdbx_seq_one_letter_code
_entity_poly.pdbx_strand_id
1 'polypeptide(L)'
;MTLATEQTAFLYILFSVVGVVVLTTVAAWVSAWLRPHRPNLEKLATYESGMEPVGNAWGPVNSRLYVIGLIFILFELETILLFPWATVWIEERTQQISNGIWNVYMAISGTFFIVMLGIGLAYAMIKGSNMLSSPIVTPQQTLPTGRVPLSYYEKINAKYANLDETT
;
A
#
# COMPACT_ATOMS: atom_id res chain seq x y z
N MET A 1 -41.83 8.04 -1.85
CA MET A 1 -40.88 8.96 -1.17
C MET A 1 -39.47 8.38 -1.09
N THR A 2 -39.29 7.07 -0.84
CA THR A 2 -37.96 6.39 -0.79
C THR A 2 -37.24 6.35 -2.14
N LEU A 3 -37.93 6.09 -3.26
CA LEU A 3 -37.32 6.04 -4.60
C LEU A 3 -36.63 7.36 -5.00
N ALA A 4 -37.20 8.50 -4.60
CA ALA A 4 -36.60 9.81 -4.89
C ALA A 4 -35.31 10.02 -4.08
N THR A 5 -35.28 9.58 -2.82
CA THR A 5 -34.10 9.68 -1.95
C THR A 5 -32.94 8.82 -2.46
N GLU A 6 -33.21 7.56 -2.86
CA GLU A 6 -32.20 6.67 -3.43
C GLU A 6 -31.59 7.24 -4.73
N GLN A 7 -32.43 7.80 -5.59
CA GLN A 7 -31.99 8.47 -6.82
C GLN A 7 -31.12 9.69 -6.50
N THR A 8 -31.49 10.49 -5.49
CA THR A 8 -30.66 11.63 -5.07
C THR A 8 -29.32 11.20 -4.47
N ALA A 9 -29.29 10.13 -3.65
CA ALA A 9 -28.06 9.60 -3.08
C ALA A 9 -27.10 9.11 -4.16
N PHE A 10 -27.61 8.36 -5.14
CA PHE A 10 -26.85 7.95 -6.32
C PHE A 10 -26.29 9.15 -7.09
N LEU A 11 -27.12 10.18 -7.31
CA LEU A 11 -26.67 11.40 -7.99
C LEU A 11 -25.57 12.13 -7.21
N TYR A 12 -25.66 12.24 -5.88
CA TYR A 12 -24.61 12.85 -5.06
C TYR A 12 -23.28 12.09 -5.16
N ILE A 13 -23.33 10.75 -5.11
CA ILE A 13 -22.15 9.91 -5.29
C ILE A 13 -21.58 10.08 -6.69
N LEU A 14 -22.42 10.05 -7.72
CA LEU A 14 -22.01 10.23 -9.11
C LEU A 14 -21.35 11.60 -9.33
N PHE A 15 -21.97 12.68 -8.87
CA PHE A 15 -21.42 14.02 -9.00
C PHE A 15 -20.14 14.22 -8.21
N SER A 16 -20.00 13.61 -7.04
CA SER A 16 -18.76 13.70 -6.27
C SER A 16 -17.60 12.98 -6.96
N VAL A 17 -17.83 11.77 -7.49
CA VAL A 17 -16.82 11.01 -8.26
C VAL A 17 -16.45 11.77 -9.53
N VAL A 18 -17.43 12.22 -10.32
CA VAL A 18 -17.19 13.02 -11.53
C VAL A 18 -16.45 14.31 -11.18
N GLY A 19 -16.85 14.99 -10.11
CA GLY A 19 -16.20 16.21 -9.62
C GLY A 19 -14.72 16.00 -9.30
N VAL A 20 -14.37 14.92 -8.59
CA VAL A 20 -12.96 14.59 -8.29
C VAL A 20 -12.16 14.30 -9.55
N VAL A 21 -12.72 13.52 -10.48
CA VAL A 21 -12.05 13.20 -11.76
C VAL A 21 -11.83 14.47 -12.59
N VAL A 22 -12.86 15.30 -12.74
CA VAL A 22 -12.75 16.57 -13.50
C VAL A 22 -11.74 17.50 -12.83
N LEU A 23 -11.80 17.67 -11.51
CA LEU A 23 -10.90 18.56 -10.79
C LEU A 23 -9.45 18.11 -10.93
N THR A 24 -9.15 16.82 -10.72
CA THR A 24 -7.79 16.29 -10.82
C THR A 24 -7.23 16.34 -12.24
N THR A 25 -8.04 16.03 -13.25
CA THR A 25 -7.63 16.08 -14.66
C THR A 25 -7.42 17.52 -15.14
N VAL A 26 -8.34 18.43 -14.82
CA VAL A 26 -8.19 19.85 -15.15
C VAL A 26 -6.98 20.45 -14.43
N ALA A 27 -6.79 20.14 -13.14
CA ALA A 27 -5.61 20.59 -12.41
C ALA A 27 -4.30 20.08 -13.04
N ALA A 28 -4.24 18.79 -13.41
CA ALA A 28 -3.09 18.22 -14.11
C ALA A 28 -2.85 18.92 -15.46
N TRP A 29 -3.91 19.15 -16.25
CA TRP A 29 -3.81 19.81 -17.54
C TRP A 29 -3.36 21.27 -17.43
N VAL A 30 -3.96 22.04 -16.53
CA VAL A 30 -3.57 23.43 -16.24
C VAL A 30 -2.12 23.48 -15.76
N SER A 31 -1.70 22.56 -14.87
CA SER A 31 -0.32 22.51 -14.40
C SER A 31 0.67 22.20 -15.54
N ALA A 32 0.31 21.31 -16.46
CA ALA A 32 1.13 20.99 -17.62
C ALA A 32 1.22 22.16 -18.60
N TRP A 33 0.14 22.93 -18.75
CA TRP A 33 0.06 24.10 -19.62
C TRP A 33 0.83 25.33 -19.07
N LEU A 34 0.74 25.59 -17.76
CA LEU A 34 1.46 26.70 -17.11
C LEU A 34 2.97 26.42 -16.94
N ARG A 35 3.37 25.16 -16.81
CA ARG A 35 4.76 24.79 -16.51
C ARG A 35 5.69 25.07 -17.70
N PRO A 36 6.85 25.71 -17.49
CA PRO A 36 7.89 25.84 -18.52
C PRO A 36 8.38 24.46 -19.01
N HIS A 37 8.25 24.21 -20.32
CA HIS A 37 8.67 22.96 -20.94
C HIS A 37 10.11 23.07 -21.48
N ARG A 38 11.09 22.61 -20.69
CA ARG A 38 12.52 22.56 -21.07
C ARG A 38 13.07 21.13 -20.86
N PRO A 39 12.88 20.22 -21.83
CA PRO A 39 13.46 18.87 -21.75
C PRO A 39 14.98 18.94 -21.98
N ASN A 40 15.73 18.17 -21.19
CA ASN A 40 17.18 17.97 -21.33
C ASN A 40 17.47 16.47 -21.14
N LEU A 41 18.49 15.93 -21.79
CA LEU A 41 18.90 14.52 -21.68
C LEU A 41 19.12 14.12 -20.21
N GLU A 42 19.83 14.95 -19.44
CA GLU A 42 20.07 14.71 -18.01
C GLU A 42 18.79 14.73 -17.18
N LYS A 43 17.83 15.61 -17.51
CA LYS A 43 16.54 15.73 -16.80
C LYS A 43 15.60 14.55 -17.09
N LEU A 44 15.79 13.90 -18.23
CA LEU A 44 15.03 12.73 -18.66
C LEU A 44 15.71 11.42 -18.25
N ALA A 45 16.96 11.47 -17.75
CA ALA A 45 17.68 10.32 -17.25
C ALA A 45 17.16 9.88 -15.87
N THR A 46 17.30 8.59 -15.56
CA THR A 46 16.99 8.02 -14.25
C THR A 46 17.86 8.64 -13.16
N TYR A 47 17.27 8.98 -12.01
CA TYR A 47 18.00 9.50 -10.86
C TYR A 47 18.74 8.36 -10.13
N GLU A 48 20.08 8.39 -10.13
CA GLU A 48 20.92 7.41 -9.44
C GLU A 48 21.97 8.10 -8.53
N SER A 49 21.54 9.13 -7.79
CA SER A 49 22.39 9.91 -6.87
C SER A 49 23.67 10.50 -7.50
N GLY A 50 23.66 10.76 -8.81
CA GLY A 50 24.79 11.35 -9.55
C GLY A 50 25.70 10.32 -10.24
N MET A 51 25.38 9.03 -10.16
CA MET A 51 26.05 7.96 -10.90
C MET A 51 25.31 7.64 -12.21
N GLU A 52 26.00 7.03 -13.17
CA GLU A 52 25.33 6.44 -14.33
C GLU A 52 24.55 5.19 -13.89
N PRO A 53 23.31 4.97 -14.36
CA PRO A 53 22.53 3.81 -14.01
C PRO A 53 23.23 2.54 -14.50
N VAL A 54 23.53 1.63 -13.57
CA VAL A 54 24.20 0.35 -13.87
C VAL A 54 23.19 -0.78 -13.83
N GLY A 55 23.14 -1.56 -14.91
CA GLY A 55 22.29 -2.74 -15.00
C GLY A 55 20.81 -2.41 -15.24
N ASN A 56 19.95 -3.38 -14.96
CA ASN A 56 18.52 -3.26 -15.15
C ASN A 56 17.83 -2.95 -13.81
N ALA A 57 16.82 -2.08 -13.80
CA ALA A 57 16.03 -1.78 -12.61
C ALA A 57 15.15 -2.96 -12.14
N TRP A 58 15.07 -4.02 -12.94
CA TRP A 58 14.30 -5.22 -12.63
C TRP A 58 15.17 -6.20 -11.83
N GLY A 59 15.17 -6.02 -10.51
CA GLY A 59 15.78 -6.92 -9.54
C GLY A 59 14.74 -7.77 -8.81
N PRO A 60 15.14 -8.91 -8.22
CA PRO A 60 14.25 -9.68 -7.33
C PRO A 60 13.92 -8.83 -6.09
N VAL A 61 12.64 -8.52 -5.93
CA VAL A 61 12.12 -7.92 -4.69
C VAL A 61 11.96 -9.00 -3.62
N ASN A 62 12.03 -8.61 -2.35
CA ASN A 62 11.91 -9.54 -1.23
C ASN A 62 10.54 -10.26 -1.27
N SER A 63 10.54 -11.60 -1.30
CA SER A 63 9.33 -12.43 -1.37
C SER A 63 8.39 -12.23 -0.18
N ARG A 64 8.87 -11.69 0.94
CA ARG A 64 8.05 -11.34 2.11
C ARG A 64 6.98 -10.28 1.77
N LEU A 65 7.22 -9.39 0.81
CA LEU A 65 6.22 -8.41 0.36
C LEU A 65 5.02 -9.08 -0.31
N TYR A 66 5.22 -10.22 -0.98
CA TYR A 66 4.15 -11.01 -1.56
C TYR A 66 3.24 -11.60 -0.47
N VAL A 67 3.83 -12.12 0.62
CA VAL A 67 3.06 -12.67 1.76
C VAL A 67 2.21 -11.58 2.42
N ILE A 68 2.76 -10.38 2.60
CA ILE A 68 2.02 -9.24 3.14
C ILE A 68 0.82 -8.89 2.22
N GLY A 69 1.03 -8.86 0.91
CA GLY A 69 -0.04 -8.63 -0.07
C GLY A 69 -1.12 -9.71 -0.04
N LEU A 70 -0.74 -10.98 0.10
CA LEU A 70 -1.69 -12.09 0.19
C LEU A 70 -2.56 -12.01 1.44
N ILE A 71 -1.97 -11.67 2.59
CA ILE A 71 -2.71 -11.47 3.85
C ILE A 71 -3.67 -10.27 3.72
N PHE A 72 -3.25 -9.18 3.07
CA PHE A 72 -4.10 -8.02 2.83
C PHE A 72 -5.33 -8.38 1.99
N ILE A 73 -5.15 -9.09 0.88
CA ILE A 73 -6.26 -9.52 0.01
C ILE A 73 -7.22 -10.44 0.78
N LEU A 74 -6.69 -11.39 1.55
CA LEU A 74 -7.51 -12.29 2.35
C LEU A 74 -8.33 -11.52 3.40
N PHE A 75 -7.72 -10.54 4.07
CA PHE A 75 -8.41 -9.69 5.04
C PHE A 75 -9.46 -8.78 4.39
N GLU A 76 -9.20 -8.20 3.22
CA GLU A 76 -10.20 -7.42 2.47
C GLU A 76 -11.41 -8.27 2.06
N LEU A 77 -11.15 -9.52 1.63
CA LEU A 77 -12.22 -10.46 1.29
C LEU A 77 -13.01 -10.89 2.52
N GLU A 78 -12.41 -11.01 3.69
CA GLU A 78 -13.17 -11.30 4.90
C GLU A 78 -14.01 -10.09 5.33
N THR A 79 -13.46 -8.88 5.29
CA THR A 79 -14.24 -7.67 5.63
C THR A 79 -15.38 -7.39 4.65
N ILE A 80 -15.26 -7.73 3.37
CA ILE A 80 -16.40 -7.58 2.43
C ILE A 80 -17.57 -8.52 2.79
N LEU A 81 -17.28 -9.70 3.34
CA LEU A 81 -18.29 -10.66 3.80
C LEU A 81 -19.04 -10.18 5.06
N LEU A 82 -18.49 -9.18 5.77
CA LEU A 82 -19.14 -8.58 6.92
C LEU A 82 -20.33 -7.69 6.52
N PHE A 83 -20.32 -7.11 5.31
CA PHE A 83 -21.37 -6.19 4.86
C PHE A 83 -22.77 -6.82 4.81
N PRO A 84 -23.01 -7.98 4.17
CA PRO A 84 -24.32 -8.60 4.15
C PRO A 84 -24.84 -8.88 5.56
N TRP A 85 -23.99 -9.39 6.44
CA TRP A 85 -24.36 -9.61 7.85
C TRP A 85 -24.75 -8.31 8.55
N ALA A 86 -23.93 -7.25 8.42
CA ALA A 86 -24.19 -5.96 9.06
C ALA A 86 -25.49 -5.30 8.56
N THR A 87 -25.75 -5.35 7.25
CA THR A 87 -26.98 -4.79 6.67
C THR A 87 -28.24 -5.49 7.19
N VAL A 88 -28.22 -6.82 7.28
CA VAL A 88 -29.34 -7.61 7.81
C VAL A 88 -29.52 -7.38 9.32
N TRP A 89 -28.42 -7.25 10.07
CA TRP A 89 -28.46 -6.99 11.51
C TRP A 89 -29.04 -5.63 11.86
N ILE A 90 -28.69 -4.59 11.10
CA ILE A 90 -29.14 -3.20 11.33
C ILE A 90 -30.61 -3.01 10.92
N GLU A 91 -31.14 -3.84 10.02
CA GLU A 91 -32.51 -3.69 9.54
C GLU A 91 -33.55 -4.01 10.63
N GLU A 92 -34.23 -2.97 11.13
CA GLU A 92 -35.23 -3.06 12.21
C GLU A 92 -36.37 -4.03 11.89
N ARG A 93 -36.79 -4.10 10.63
CA ARG A 93 -37.82 -5.03 10.15
C ARG A 93 -37.40 -6.48 10.41
N THR A 94 -36.14 -6.81 10.14
CA THR A 94 -35.60 -8.16 10.35
C THR A 94 -35.58 -8.51 11.83
N GLN A 95 -35.24 -7.55 12.70
CA GLN A 95 -35.26 -7.75 14.15
C GLN A 95 -36.67 -7.97 14.72
N GLN A 96 -37.69 -7.31 14.14
CA GLN A 96 -39.09 -7.41 14.57
C GLN A 96 -39.78 -8.70 14.11
N ILE A 97 -39.44 -9.20 12.92
CA ILE A 97 -40.01 -10.43 12.34
C ILE A 97 -39.30 -11.69 12.87
N SER A 98 -38.06 -11.53 13.31
CA SER A 98 -37.21 -12.60 13.82
C SER A 98 -37.61 -13.07 15.22
N ASN A 99 -37.73 -14.39 15.38
CA ASN A 99 -37.83 -15.01 16.70
C ASN A 99 -36.56 -14.73 17.51
N GLY A 100 -36.63 -14.56 18.83
CA GLY A 100 -35.46 -14.24 19.67
C GLY A 100 -34.24 -15.15 19.47
N ILE A 101 -34.45 -16.41 19.05
CA ILE A 101 -33.39 -17.37 18.70
C ILE A 101 -32.58 -16.93 17.47
N TRP A 102 -33.21 -16.38 16.44
CA TRP A 102 -32.54 -15.92 15.22
C TRP A 102 -31.70 -14.66 15.47
N ASN A 103 -32.17 -13.75 16.32
CA ASN A 103 -31.39 -12.59 16.75
C ASN A 103 -30.13 -13.02 17.52
N VAL A 104 -30.25 -14.01 18.41
CA VAL A 104 -29.08 -14.56 19.13
C VAL A 104 -28.10 -15.23 18.16
N TYR A 105 -28.58 -16.03 17.20
CA TYR A 105 -27.75 -16.65 16.18
C TYR A 105 -26.97 -15.60 15.37
N MET A 106 -27.64 -14.56 14.88
CA MET A 106 -27.01 -13.49 14.10
C MET A 106 -25.99 -12.70 14.91
N ALA A 107 -26.26 -12.43 16.20
CA ALA A 107 -25.30 -11.79 17.08
C ALA A 107 -24.03 -12.64 17.25
N ILE A 108 -24.20 -13.93 17.50
CA ILE A 108 -23.09 -14.87 17.70
C ILE A 108 -22.26 -15.02 16.43
N SER A 109 -22.89 -15.22 15.27
CA SER A 109 -22.18 -15.42 14.00
C SER A 109 -21.35 -14.19 13.62
N GLY A 110 -21.91 -12.98 13.76
CA GLY A 110 -21.19 -11.75 13.48
C GLY A 110 -20.07 -11.47 14.45
N THR A 111 -20.31 -11.69 15.75
CA THR A 111 -19.28 -11.53 16.78
C THR A 111 -18.14 -12.52 16.54
N PHE A 112 -18.45 -13.78 16.23
CA PHE A 112 -17.46 -14.79 15.87
C PHE A 112 -16.60 -14.34 14.68
N PHE A 113 -17.24 -13.81 13.64
CA PHE A 113 -16.55 -13.33 12.45
C PHE A 113 -15.63 -12.12 12.74
N ILE A 114 -16.09 -11.16 13.54
CA ILE A 114 -15.28 -10.01 13.99
C ILE A 114 -14.09 -10.46 14.84
N VAL A 115 -14.29 -11.41 15.75
CA VAL A 115 -13.22 -11.94 16.60
C VAL A 115 -12.18 -12.67 15.76
N MET A 116 -12.62 -13.48 14.79
CA MET A 116 -11.73 -14.17 13.86
C MET A 116 -10.85 -13.18 13.07
N LEU A 117 -11.46 -12.14 12.51
CA LEU A 117 -10.75 -11.03 11.84
C LEU A 117 -9.74 -10.35 12.77
N GLY A 118 -10.14 -10.07 14.01
CA GLY A 118 -9.28 -9.45 15.02
C GLY A 118 -8.07 -10.30 15.39
N ILE A 119 -8.25 -11.63 15.51
CA ILE A 119 -7.16 -12.58 15.75
C ILE A 119 -6.19 -12.61 14.55
N GLY A 120 -6.72 -12.67 13.33
CA GLY A 120 -5.92 -12.63 12.10
C GLY A 120 -5.07 -11.36 12.01
N LEU A 121 -5.68 -10.20 12.30
CA LEU A 121 -4.98 -8.92 12.32
C LEU A 121 -3.90 -8.86 13.41
N ALA A 122 -4.22 -9.27 14.64
CA ALA A 122 -3.26 -9.31 15.73
C ALA A 122 -2.06 -10.21 15.41
N TYR A 123 -2.30 -11.38 14.82
CA TYR A 123 -1.24 -12.29 14.37
C TYR A 123 -0.35 -11.63 13.31
N ALA A 124 -0.96 -11.01 12.29
CA ALA A 124 -0.23 -10.32 11.23
C ALA A 124 0.65 -9.18 11.77
N MET A 125 0.15 -8.41 12.74
CA MET A 125 0.93 -7.33 13.37
C MET A 125 2.14 -7.86 14.16
N ILE A 126 1.94 -8.91 14.96
CA ILE A 126 3.00 -9.49 15.79
C ILE A 126 4.09 -10.13 14.91
N LYS A 127 3.70 -10.87 13.88
CA LYS A 127 4.66 -11.55 13.00
C LYS A 127 5.28 -10.61 11.98
N GLY A 128 4.53 -9.62 11.50
CA GLY A 128 4.91 -8.67 10.47
C GLY A 128 6.09 -7.77 10.85
N SER A 129 6.24 -7.42 12.13
CA SER A 129 7.33 -6.56 12.63
C SER A 129 8.73 -7.08 12.27
N ASN A 130 8.89 -8.41 12.22
CA ASN A 130 10.17 -9.07 11.95
C ASN A 130 10.40 -9.34 10.45
N MET A 131 9.42 -9.05 9.59
CA MET A 131 9.48 -9.39 8.16
C MET A 131 10.33 -8.41 7.35
N LEU A 132 10.48 -7.15 7.77
CA LEU A 132 11.17 -6.12 6.99
C LEU A 132 12.70 -6.12 7.15
N SER A 133 13.27 -7.09 7.86
CA SER A 133 14.71 -7.33 7.83
C SER A 133 15.14 -7.73 6.41
N SER A 134 15.75 -6.78 5.69
CA SER A 134 16.28 -7.02 4.35
C SER A 134 17.66 -7.65 4.47
N PRO A 135 17.98 -8.75 3.76
CA PRO A 135 19.37 -9.14 3.59
C PRO A 135 20.10 -8.01 2.86
N ILE A 136 21.30 -7.65 3.30
CA ILE A 136 22.15 -6.75 2.51
C ILE A 136 22.51 -7.50 1.23
N VAL A 137 21.80 -7.20 0.14
CA VAL A 137 22.23 -7.58 -1.19
C VAL A 137 23.38 -6.65 -1.50
N THR A 138 24.61 -7.10 -1.28
CA THR A 138 25.79 -6.34 -1.72
C THR A 138 25.67 -6.20 -3.23
N PRO A 139 25.47 -4.99 -3.77
CA PRO A 139 25.44 -4.81 -5.21
C PRO A 139 26.77 -5.31 -5.73
N GLN A 140 26.75 -6.03 -6.86
CA GLN A 140 27.98 -6.39 -7.54
C GLN A 140 28.60 -5.09 -8.06
N GLN A 141 29.46 -4.46 -7.25
CA GLN A 141 30.03 -3.15 -7.52
C GLN A 141 30.96 -3.27 -8.73
N THR A 142 30.57 -2.68 -9.85
CA THR A 142 31.51 -2.41 -10.94
C THR A 142 32.52 -1.37 -10.45
N LEU A 143 33.81 -1.57 -10.77
CA LEU A 143 34.86 -0.64 -10.37
C LEU A 143 34.49 0.80 -10.77
N PRO A 144 34.57 1.79 -9.85
CA PRO A 144 34.28 3.17 -10.20
C PRO A 144 35.22 3.62 -11.32
N THR A 145 34.65 3.89 -12.49
CA THR A 145 35.32 4.47 -13.67
C THR A 145 35.44 5.99 -13.58
N GLY A 146 35.16 6.55 -12.41
CA GLY A 146 35.20 7.98 -12.15
C GLY A 146 36.62 8.56 -12.09
N ARG A 147 36.69 9.89 -12.03
CA ARG A 147 37.95 10.64 -11.90
C ARG A 147 38.73 10.31 -10.62
N VAL A 148 38.05 9.80 -9.59
CA VAL A 148 38.64 9.49 -8.29
C VAL A 148 39.30 8.10 -8.34
N PRO A 149 40.60 7.97 -8.01
CA PRO A 149 41.29 6.69 -8.06
C PRO A 149 40.77 5.71 -7.00
N LEU A 150 40.78 4.41 -7.32
CA LEU A 150 40.36 3.31 -6.44
C LEU A 150 41.00 3.36 -5.05
N SER A 151 42.27 3.77 -4.98
CA SER A 151 43.02 3.91 -3.72
C SER A 151 42.41 4.89 -2.73
N TYR A 152 41.63 5.87 -3.20
CA TYR A 152 40.91 6.79 -2.31
C TYR A 152 39.74 6.09 -1.62
N TYR A 153 39.01 5.24 -2.35
CA TYR A 153 37.92 4.43 -1.81
C TYR A 153 38.44 3.37 -0.83
N GLU A 154 39.57 2.73 -1.12
CA GLU A 154 40.21 1.76 -0.21
C GLU A 154 40.57 2.39 1.15
N LYS A 155 41.10 3.62 1.16
CA LYS A 155 41.41 4.36 2.40
C LYS A 155 40.16 4.64 3.24
N ILE A 156 39.06 4.98 2.59
CA ILE A 156 37.77 5.23 3.23
C ILE A 156 37.23 3.91 3.81
N ASN A 157 37.18 2.84 3.02
CA ASN A 157 36.71 1.54 3.46
C ASN A 157 37.53 1.01 4.65
N ALA A 158 38.86 1.16 4.62
CA ALA A 158 39.72 0.81 5.75
C ALA A 158 39.45 1.66 7.01
N LYS A 159 39.09 2.94 6.86
CA LYS A 159 38.73 3.81 7.99
C LYS A 159 37.44 3.34 8.68
N TYR A 160 36.44 2.91 7.91
CA TYR A 160 35.14 2.50 8.43
C TYR A 160 35.07 1.02 8.83
N ALA A 161 35.86 0.14 8.21
CA ALA A 161 35.93 -1.27 8.58
C ALA A 161 36.31 -1.50 10.05
N ASN A 162 37.20 -0.65 10.58
CA ASN A 162 37.63 -0.73 11.99
C ASN A 162 36.59 -0.16 12.98
N LEU A 163 35.56 0.54 12.52
CA LEU A 163 34.52 1.11 13.37
C LEU A 163 33.40 0.09 13.61
N ASP A 164 33.07 -0.71 12.59
CA ASP A 164 32.00 -1.71 12.65
C ASP A 164 32.35 -2.92 13.54
N GLU A 165 33.65 -3.23 13.74
CA GLU A 165 34.10 -4.32 14.62
C GLU A 165 34.00 -3.99 16.13
N THR A 166 33.72 -2.73 16.50
CA THR A 166 33.74 -2.25 17.90
C THR A 166 32.36 -2.03 18.53
N THR A 167 31.28 -2.29 17.79
CA THR A 167 29.87 -2.19 18.23
C THR A 167 29.15 -3.53 18.11
#